data_AF-A0A2D4KEZ9-F1
#
_entry.id   AF-A0A2D4KEZ9-F1
#
_cell.length_a   1.000
_cell.length_b   1.000
_cell.length_c   1.000
_cell.angle_alpha   90.00
_cell.angle_beta   90.00
_cell.angle_gamma   90.00
#
_symmetry.space_group_name_H-M   'P 1'
#
loop_
_entity.id
_entity.type
_entity.pdbx_description
1 polymer ?
#
loop_
_entity_poly.entity_id
_entity_poly.type
_entity_poly.pdbx_seq_one_letter_code
_entity_poly.pdbx_strand_id
1 'polypeptide(L)'
;MRRVGEVIEDRPPEVSTNLSETRASLPIGGRLQHFADVWDSSMSDTWVKDTIRFGLKLEFLAATPPSQFLVCPKSSDPAKRDLMDSAINHLLEIAAIRPVAPEYQGRGFYSLLFVIPKSSGGWRAILDLKRLNRFISYRGSK
;
A
#
# COMPACT_ATOMS: atom_id res chain seq x y z
N MET A 1 -15.39 61.62 30.46
CA MET A 1 -14.40 60.58 30.83
C MET A 1 -14.47 59.47 29.80
N ARG A 2 -13.47 59.36 28.92
CA ARG A 2 -13.35 58.27 27.93
C ARG A 2 -12.71 57.06 28.63
N ARG A 3 -13.22 55.84 28.43
CA ARG A 3 -12.46 54.61 28.64
C ARG A 3 -12.53 53.80 27.35
N VAL A 4 -11.35 53.63 26.76
CA VAL A 4 -11.09 53.01 25.46
C VAL A 4 -11.04 51.50 25.64
N GLY A 5 -11.39 50.80 24.55
CA GLY A 5 -11.70 49.38 24.47
C GLY A 5 -10.66 48.43 25.06
N GLU A 6 -11.19 47.37 25.67
CA GLU A 6 -10.49 46.15 25.99
C GLU A 6 -10.52 45.28 24.72
N VAL A 7 -9.35 45.05 24.15
CA VAL A 7 -9.17 44.18 22.99
C VAL A 7 -9.26 42.74 23.50
N ILE A 8 -10.34 42.05 23.13
CA ILE A 8 -10.45 40.60 23.30
C ILE A 8 -9.53 39.98 22.25
N GLU A 9 -8.36 39.52 22.69
CA GLU A 9 -7.45 38.73 21.87
C GLU A 9 -8.06 37.34 21.71
N ASP A 10 -8.61 37.07 20.54
CA ASP A 10 -9.16 35.77 20.13
C ASP A 10 -8.03 34.73 20.16
N ARG A 11 -7.92 33.98 21.26
CA ARG A 11 -7.09 32.78 21.32
C ARG A 11 -7.73 31.72 20.42
N PRO A 12 -7.07 31.28 19.32
CA PRO A 12 -7.64 30.23 18.48
C PRO A 12 -7.81 28.95 19.30
N PRO A 13 -8.87 28.16 19.05
CA PRO A 13 -9.08 26.94 19.79
C PRO A 13 -7.94 25.97 19.50
N GLU A 14 -7.32 25.46 20.56
CA GLU A 14 -6.31 24.40 20.47
C GLU A 14 -6.94 23.16 19.83
N VAL A 15 -6.65 22.93 18.55
CA VAL A 15 -6.94 21.70 17.81
C VAL A 15 -5.97 20.62 18.28
N SER A 16 -6.17 20.13 19.51
CA SER A 16 -5.28 19.13 20.13
C SER A 16 -5.88 17.73 20.22
N THR A 17 -7.11 17.50 19.76
CA THR A 17 -7.83 16.24 20.05
C THR A 17 -8.09 15.27 18.89
N ASN A 18 -7.73 15.56 17.63
CA ASN A 18 -8.10 14.68 16.51
C ASN A 18 -6.97 13.93 15.79
N LEU A 19 -5.69 14.17 16.12
CA LEU A 19 -4.59 13.57 15.36
C LEU A 19 -4.44 12.06 15.62
N SER A 20 -4.76 11.59 16.84
CA SER A 20 -4.65 10.18 17.24
C SER A 20 -5.74 9.30 16.63
N GLU A 21 -6.99 9.75 16.63
CA GLU A 21 -8.12 9.05 16.00
C GLU A 21 -7.95 8.99 14.47
N THR A 22 -7.49 10.08 13.87
CA THR A 22 -7.17 10.14 12.43
C THR A 22 -6.04 9.18 12.04
N ARG A 23 -5.11 8.88 12.96
CA ARG A 23 -4.01 7.93 12.73
C ARG A 23 -4.45 6.47 12.87
N ALA A 24 -5.42 6.18 13.72
CA ALA A 24 -5.98 4.85 13.89
C ALA A 24 -6.82 4.40 12.68
N SER A 25 -7.45 5.35 11.98
CA SER A 25 -8.25 5.10 10.78
C SER A 25 -7.44 4.98 9.48
N LEU A 26 -6.12 5.16 9.52
CA LEU A 26 -5.28 5.01 8.35
C LEU A 26 -5.27 3.55 7.85
N PRO A 27 -5.25 3.34 6.52
CA PRO A 27 -5.12 2.00 5.98
C PRO A 27 -3.82 1.33 6.47
N ILE A 28 -3.84 -0.01 6.52
CA ILE A 28 -2.65 -0.78 6.92
C ILE A 28 -1.61 -0.74 5.78
N GLY A 29 -2.06 -0.89 4.54
CA GLY A 29 -1.24 -0.80 3.33
C GLY A 29 -0.63 0.59 3.18
N GLY A 30 0.69 0.65 2.99
CA GLY A 30 1.41 1.90 2.79
C GLY A 30 1.47 2.82 4.00
N ARG A 31 1.04 2.38 5.19
CA ARG A 31 0.87 3.25 6.37
C ARG A 31 2.09 4.12 6.70
N LEU A 32 3.31 3.59 6.49
CA LEU A 32 4.56 4.29 6.80
C LEU A 32 4.66 5.67 6.11
N GLN A 33 4.14 5.82 4.89
CA GLN A 33 4.22 7.07 4.12
C GLN A 33 3.51 8.25 4.82
N HIS A 34 2.45 7.96 5.60
CA HIS A 34 1.69 8.98 6.34
C HIS A 34 2.46 9.55 7.54
N PHE A 35 3.61 8.94 7.88
CA PHE A 35 4.48 9.35 8.96
C PHE A 35 5.88 9.70 8.46
N ALA A 36 6.03 9.97 7.16
CA ALA A 36 7.32 10.22 6.52
C ALA A 36 8.15 11.28 7.25
N ASP A 37 7.54 12.38 7.72
CA ASP A 37 8.27 13.45 8.42
C ASP A 37 8.88 12.97 9.75
N VAL A 38 8.23 12.04 10.44
CA VAL A 38 8.76 11.43 11.67
C VAL A 38 9.96 10.55 11.34
N TRP A 39 9.88 9.79 10.25
CA TRP A 39 10.99 8.95 9.79
C TRP A 39 12.18 9.78 9.29
N ASP A 40 11.92 10.91 8.63
CA ASP A 40 12.95 11.80 8.12
C ASP A 40 13.84 12.41 9.22
N SER A 41 13.23 12.74 10.35
CA SER A 41 13.94 13.29 11.52
C SER A 41 14.72 12.24 12.32
N SER A 42 14.36 10.96 12.19
CA SER A 42 14.94 9.87 12.98
C SER A 42 15.92 8.98 12.19
N MET A 43 15.89 9.02 10.86
CA MET A 43 16.71 8.16 10.00
C MET A 43 17.75 8.92 9.18
N SER A 44 18.97 8.38 9.14
CA SER A 44 20.06 8.89 8.31
C SER A 44 20.05 8.35 6.87
N ASP A 45 19.61 7.11 6.68
CA ASP A 45 19.62 6.43 5.38
C ASP A 45 18.64 7.08 4.39
N THR A 46 19.17 7.58 3.27
CA THR A 46 18.38 8.25 2.24
C THR A 46 17.51 7.27 1.45
N TRP A 47 17.98 6.05 1.20
CA TRP A 47 17.19 5.02 0.50
C TRP A 47 15.96 4.62 1.30
N VAL A 48 16.08 4.49 2.64
CA VAL A 48 14.94 4.18 3.50
C VAL A 48 13.93 5.32 3.50
N LYS A 49 14.38 6.58 3.66
CA LYS A 49 13.51 7.77 3.62
C LYS A 49 12.75 7.89 2.30
N ASP A 50 13.45 7.74 1.18
CA ASP A 50 12.84 7.77 -0.15
C ASP A 50 11.83 6.63 -0.34
N THR A 51 12.15 5.44 0.15
CA THR A 51 11.24 4.29 0.09
C THR A 51 9.97 4.52 0.92
N ILE A 52 10.08 5.13 2.10
CA ILE A 52 8.93 5.47 2.94
C ILE A 52 8.09 6.57 2.29
N ARG A 53 8.72 7.63 1.76
CA ARG A 53 8.04 8.78 1.16
C ARG A 53 7.38 8.47 -0.17
N PHE A 54 8.09 7.77 -1.06
CA PHE A 54 7.73 7.62 -2.46
C PHE A 54 7.41 6.18 -2.86
N GLY A 55 7.59 5.23 -1.95
CA GLY A 55 7.41 3.81 -2.20
C GLY A 55 8.68 3.14 -2.77
N LEU A 56 8.71 1.82 -2.67
CA LEU A 56 9.80 1.00 -3.20
C LEU A 56 9.76 1.00 -4.74
N LYS A 57 10.84 1.45 -5.37
CA LYS A 57 11.03 1.32 -6.82
C LYS A 57 11.72 -0.01 -7.11
N LEU A 58 11.08 -0.82 -7.93
CA LEU A 58 11.67 -2.07 -8.41
C LEU A 58 12.70 -1.78 -9.50
N GLU A 59 13.92 -2.23 -9.29
CA GLU A 59 14.98 -2.15 -10.29
C GLU A 59 14.89 -3.35 -11.23
N PHE A 60 14.67 -3.08 -12.51
CA PHE A 60 14.66 -4.13 -13.52
C PHE A 60 16.06 -4.35 -14.11
N LEU A 61 16.34 -5.58 -14.50
CA LEU A 61 17.47 -5.90 -15.38
C LEU A 61 17.28 -5.19 -16.74
N ALA A 62 18.33 -5.20 -17.58
CA ALA A 62 18.28 -4.55 -18.90
C ALA A 62 17.09 -4.99 -19.78
N ALA A 63 16.61 -6.22 -19.59
CA ALA A 63 15.37 -6.70 -20.17
C ALA A 63 14.18 -6.40 -19.24
N THR A 64 13.21 -5.64 -19.73
CA THR A 64 11.94 -5.43 -19.03
C THR A 64 11.03 -6.66 -19.16
N PRO A 65 10.19 -6.96 -18.15
CA PRO A 65 9.21 -8.03 -18.27
C PRO A 65 8.26 -7.76 -19.45
N PRO A 66 7.89 -8.78 -20.25
CA PRO A 66 7.01 -8.58 -21.39
C PRO A 66 5.62 -8.15 -20.92
N SER A 67 5.00 -7.23 -21.66
CA SER A 67 3.60 -6.87 -21.47
C SER A 67 2.71 -8.00 -21.97
N GLN A 68 2.36 -8.92 -21.07
CA GLN A 68 1.53 -10.07 -21.40
C GLN A 68 0.32 -10.11 -20.47
N PHE A 69 -0.85 -9.84 -21.04
CA PHE A 69 -2.11 -10.04 -20.34
C PHE A 69 -2.27 -11.53 -19.99
N LEU A 70 -2.64 -11.78 -18.74
CA LEU A 70 -2.91 -13.12 -18.25
C LEU A 70 -4.35 -13.15 -17.72
N VAL A 71 -5.16 -14.03 -18.27
CA VAL A 71 -6.46 -14.34 -17.68
C VAL A 71 -6.20 -15.18 -16.42
N CYS A 72 -6.47 -14.62 -15.26
CA CYS A 72 -6.46 -15.39 -14.01
C CYS A 72 -7.55 -16.47 -14.08
N PRO A 73 -7.21 -17.76 -13.97
CA PRO A 73 -8.20 -18.82 -13.97
C PRO A 73 -9.19 -18.63 -12.83
N LYS A 74 -10.49 -18.70 -13.13
CA LYS A 74 -11.53 -18.74 -12.10
C LYS A 74 -11.80 -20.21 -11.76
N SER A 75 -11.84 -20.52 -10.47
CA SER A 75 -12.22 -21.84 -9.99
C SER A 75 -13.68 -22.15 -10.37
N SER A 76 -13.97 -23.38 -10.81
CA SER A 76 -15.35 -23.84 -11.01
C SER A 76 -16.09 -24.05 -9.68
N ASP A 77 -15.36 -24.37 -8.62
CA ASP A 77 -15.87 -24.49 -7.25
C ASP A 77 -16.32 -23.12 -6.70
N PRO A 78 -17.62 -22.93 -6.39
CA PRO A 78 -18.16 -21.69 -5.85
C PRO A 78 -17.50 -21.24 -4.54
N ALA A 79 -17.23 -22.17 -3.61
CA ALA A 79 -16.65 -21.81 -2.32
C ALA A 79 -15.24 -21.21 -2.47
N LYS A 80 -14.46 -21.72 -3.43
CA LYS A 80 -13.14 -21.16 -3.77
C LYS A 80 -13.25 -19.79 -4.44
N ARG A 81 -14.32 -19.52 -5.20
CA ARG A 81 -14.55 -18.19 -5.79
C ARG A 81 -14.89 -17.18 -4.69
N ASP A 82 -15.82 -17.51 -3.80
CA ASP A 82 -16.21 -16.63 -2.70
C ASP A 82 -15.04 -16.33 -1.77
N LEU A 83 -14.18 -17.33 -1.54
CA LEU A 83 -12.94 -17.16 -0.78
C LEU A 83 -11.96 -16.19 -1.47
N MET A 84 -11.80 -16.30 -2.78
CA MET A 84 -10.96 -15.38 -3.57
C MET A 84 -11.51 -13.96 -3.54
N ASP A 85 -12.83 -13.79 -3.71
CA ASP A 85 -13.48 -12.49 -3.68
C ASP A 85 -13.34 -11.84 -2.30
N SER A 86 -13.54 -12.62 -1.23
CA SER A 86 -13.28 -12.17 0.15
C SER A 86 -11.83 -11.73 0.34
N ALA A 87 -10.88 -12.44 -0.30
CA ALA A 87 -9.47 -12.09 -0.22
C ALA A 87 -9.12 -10.79 -0.94
N ILE A 88 -9.65 -10.59 -2.13
CA ILE A 88 -9.49 -9.36 -2.90
C ILE A 88 -10.11 -8.18 -2.15
N ASN A 89 -11.33 -8.34 -1.63
CA ASN A 89 -12.03 -7.31 -0.87
C ASN A 89 -11.26 -6.90 0.39
N HIS A 90 -10.71 -7.86 1.14
CA HIS A 90 -9.88 -7.54 2.30
C HIS A 90 -8.60 -6.79 1.91
N LEU A 91 -7.90 -7.19 0.84
CA LEU A 91 -6.71 -6.48 0.37
C LEU A 91 -7.02 -5.05 -0.11
N LEU A 92 -8.20 -4.82 -0.68
CA LEU A 92 -8.71 -3.49 -1.05
C LEU A 92 -9.05 -2.66 0.19
N GLU A 93 -9.75 -3.24 1.16
CA GLU A 93 -10.13 -2.61 2.44
C GLU A 93 -8.90 -2.07 3.18
N ILE A 94 -7.83 -2.86 3.26
CA ILE A 94 -6.59 -2.44 3.91
C ILE A 94 -5.69 -1.58 3.00
N ALA A 95 -6.13 -1.25 1.79
CA ALA A 95 -5.40 -0.52 0.75
C ALA A 95 -4.04 -1.13 0.36
N ALA A 96 -3.91 -2.46 0.44
CA ALA A 96 -2.72 -3.18 -0.02
C ALA A 96 -2.68 -3.31 -1.55
N ILE A 97 -3.85 -3.32 -2.21
CA ILE A 97 -4.00 -3.32 -3.66
C ILE A 97 -4.98 -2.23 -4.09
N ARG A 98 -4.99 -1.93 -5.40
CA ARG A 98 -5.97 -1.03 -6.01
C ARG A 98 -6.37 -1.53 -7.40
N PRO A 99 -7.57 -1.18 -7.90
CA PRO A 99 -7.92 -1.43 -9.29
C PRO A 99 -6.92 -0.80 -10.24
N VAL A 100 -6.59 -1.51 -11.32
CA VAL A 100 -5.78 -0.96 -12.40
C VAL A 100 -6.62 0.08 -13.15
N ALA A 101 -6.09 1.28 -13.31
CA ALA A 101 -6.80 2.36 -14.00
C ALA A 101 -7.10 1.96 -15.46
N PRO A 102 -8.26 2.36 -16.04
CA PRO A 102 -8.72 1.88 -17.34
C PRO A 102 -7.69 1.98 -18.46
N GLU A 103 -6.93 3.08 -18.48
CA GLU A 103 -5.88 3.32 -19.46
C GLU A 103 -4.77 2.26 -19.38
N TYR A 104 -4.48 1.67 -18.22
CA TYR A 104 -3.43 0.65 -18.06
C TYR A 104 -3.96 -0.79 -18.14
N GLN A 105 -5.27 -0.98 -18.32
CA GLN A 105 -5.83 -2.33 -18.47
C GLN A 105 -5.29 -3.02 -19.73
N GLY A 106 -4.97 -4.31 -19.60
CA GLY A 106 -4.31 -5.10 -20.65
C GLY A 106 -2.83 -4.77 -20.88
N ARG A 107 -2.27 -3.79 -20.17
CA ARG A 107 -0.87 -3.36 -20.31
C ARG A 107 -0.06 -3.76 -19.08
N GLY A 108 1.23 -4.05 -19.30
CA GLY A 108 2.17 -4.37 -18.25
C GLY A 108 2.21 -5.86 -17.89
N PHE A 109 2.73 -6.16 -16.71
CA PHE A 109 3.00 -7.52 -16.27
C PHE A 109 1.91 -8.06 -15.35
N TYR A 110 1.49 -9.30 -15.60
CA TYR A 110 0.44 -9.97 -14.83
C TYR A 110 0.99 -11.21 -14.13
N SER A 111 0.61 -11.37 -12.87
CA SER A 111 0.93 -12.51 -12.02
C SER A 111 -0.35 -13.20 -11.54
N LEU A 112 -0.25 -14.50 -11.24
CA LEU A 112 -1.36 -15.28 -10.70
C LEU A 112 -1.53 -14.99 -9.21
N LEU A 113 -2.76 -14.68 -8.80
CA LEU A 113 -3.17 -14.62 -7.40
C LEU A 113 -3.96 -15.89 -7.07
N PHE A 114 -3.61 -16.58 -6.00
CA PHE A 114 -4.36 -17.73 -5.49
C PHE A 114 -4.43 -17.69 -3.96
N VAL A 115 -5.38 -18.42 -3.38
CA VAL A 115 -5.57 -18.50 -1.92
C VAL A 115 -5.27 -19.91 -1.42
N ILE A 116 -4.64 -20.00 -0.25
CA ILE A 116 -4.39 -21.26 0.45
C ILE A 116 -4.94 -21.18 1.88
N PRO A 117 -5.40 -22.31 2.48
CA PRO A 117 -5.78 -22.34 3.88
C PRO A 117 -4.57 -22.11 4.78
N LYS A 118 -4.76 -21.41 5.91
CA LYS A 118 -3.77 -21.33 7.00
C LYS A 118 -4.05 -22.41 8.04
N SER A 119 -2.98 -22.97 8.64
CA SER A 119 -3.09 -23.96 9.72
C SER A 119 -3.81 -23.42 10.96
N SER A 120 -3.72 -22.12 11.22
CA SER A 120 -4.40 -21.40 12.31
C SER A 120 -5.88 -21.13 12.05
N GLY A 121 -6.44 -21.63 10.94
CA GLY A 121 -7.70 -21.16 10.39
C GLY A 121 -7.53 -19.89 9.55
N GLY A 122 -8.51 -19.65 8.66
CA GLY A 122 -8.48 -18.60 7.66
C GLY A 122 -7.68 -18.97 6.40
N TRP A 123 -7.30 -17.95 5.63
CA TRP A 123 -6.66 -18.10 4.33
C TRP A 123 -5.48 -17.14 4.17
N ARG A 124 -4.62 -17.42 3.19
CA ARG A 124 -3.51 -16.56 2.78
C ARG A 124 -3.58 -16.36 1.28
N ALA A 125 -3.66 -15.10 0.85
CA ALA A 125 -3.51 -14.74 -0.55
C ALA A 125 -2.01 -14.83 -0.92
N ILE A 126 -1.73 -15.47 -2.05
CA ILE A 126 -0.40 -15.70 -2.59
C ILE A 126 -0.35 -15.15 -4.00
N LEU A 127 0.58 -14.22 -4.24
CA LEU A 127 0.88 -13.69 -5.56
C LEU A 127 2.12 -14.42 -6.12
N ASP A 128 1.97 -15.12 -7.24
CA ASP A 128 3.08 -15.83 -7.88
C ASP A 128 4.01 -14.86 -8.61
N LEU A 129 5.12 -14.53 -7.95
CA LEU A 129 6.15 -13.63 -8.49
C LEU A 129 7.29 -14.37 -9.20
N LYS A 130 7.24 -15.70 -9.37
CA LYS A 130 8.34 -16.47 -9.98
C LYS A 130 8.76 -15.94 -11.35
N ARG A 131 7.78 -15.54 -12.17
CA ARG A 131 8.04 -14.96 -13.49
C ARG A 131 8.60 -13.55 -13.41
N LEU A 132 8.07 -12.71 -12.50
CA LEU A 132 8.53 -11.32 -12.33
C LEU A 132 9.99 -11.29 -11.85
N ASN A 133 10.33 -12.15 -10.89
CA ASN A 133 11.64 -12.17 -10.24
C ASN A 133 12.80 -12.40 -11.21
N ARG A 134 12.56 -12.99 -12.39
CA ARG A 134 13.60 -13.13 -13.44
C ARG A 134 14.03 -11.82 -14.08
N PHE A 135 13.24 -10.76 -13.92
CA PHE A 135 13.50 -9.44 -14.49
C PHE A 135 13.93 -8.43 -13.43
N ILE A 136 13.97 -8.80 -12.15
CA ILE A 136 14.33 -7.90 -11.06
C ILE A 136 15.82 -8.03 -10.76
N SER A 137 16.50 -6.89 -10.64
CA SER A 137 17.88 -6.82 -10.17
C SER A 137 17.93 -7.17 -8.69
N TYR A 138 18.69 -8.22 -8.34
CA TYR A 138 18.89 -8.58 -6.95
C TYR A 138 20.08 -7.81 -6.38
N ARG A 139 19.80 -6.82 -5.54
CA ARG A 139 20.81 -6.24 -4.65
C ARG A 139 20.89 -7.11 -3.40
N GLY A 140 21.70 -8.17 -3.44
CA GLY A 140 22.07 -8.88 -2.22
C GLY A 140 22.87 -7.93 -1.32
N SER A 141 22.50 -7.82 -0.05
CA SER A 141 23.39 -7.26 0.96
C SER A 141 24.65 -8.13 1.00
N LYS A 142 25.80 -7.55 0.65
CA LYS A 142 27.09 -8.13 1.06
C LYS A 142 27.30 -7.85 2.54
#